data_AF-A0A958FRQ1-F1
#
_entry.id   AF-A0A958FRQ1-F1
#
_cell.length_a   1.000
_cell.length_b   1.000
_cell.length_c   1.000
_cell.angle_alpha   90.00
_cell.angle_beta   90.00
_cell.angle_gamma   90.00
#
_symmetry.space_group_name_H-M   'P 1'
#
loop_
_entity.id
_entity.type
_entity.pdbx_description
1 polymer ?
#
loop_
_entity_poly.entity_id
_entity_poly.type
_entity_poly.pdbx_seq_one_letter_code
_entity_poly.pdbx_strand_id
1 'polypeptide(L)' 'FFFENNRFELNDNFRIGDNGLEFLFNPYEIAPYAFGAMTLELPYSEIGDLLSKSEYLQ' A
#
# COMPACT_ATOMS: atom_id res chain seq x y z
N PHE A 1 -2.27 14.22 -5.20
CA PHE A 1 -2.18 13.52 -3.90
C PHE A 1 -1.34 14.36 -2.93
N PHE A 2 -1.60 14.28 -1.63
CA PHE A 2 -1.00 15.08 -0.56
C PHE A 2 0.23 14.39 0.03
N PHE A 3 1.31 14.32 -0.75
CA PHE A 3 2.55 13.73 -0.28
C PHE A 3 3.50 14.81 0.26
N GLU A 4 4.04 14.59 1.45
CA GLU A 4 5.02 15.51 2.03
C GLU A 4 6.22 15.67 1.10
N ASN A 5 6.66 16.92 0.89
CA ASN A 5 7.78 17.25 0.01
C ASN A 5 7.62 16.75 -1.44
N ASN A 6 6.38 16.51 -1.90
CA ASN A 6 6.09 15.88 -3.19
C ASN A 6 6.77 14.51 -3.39
N ARG A 7 7.03 13.77 -2.31
CA ARG A 7 7.65 12.44 -2.36
C ARG A 7 6.64 11.38 -2.01
N PHE A 8 6.39 10.45 -2.94
CA PHE A 8 5.53 9.30 -2.69
C PHE A 8 6.01 8.51 -1.46
N GLU A 9 5.06 8.10 -0.62
CA GLU A 9 5.30 7.36 0.61
C GLU A 9 4.11 6.43 0.87
N LEU A 10 4.40 5.22 1.33
CA LEU A 10 3.40 4.25 1.78
C LEU A 10 3.07 4.53 3.25
N ASN A 11 1.83 4.24 3.64
CA ASN A 11 1.45 4.31 5.04
C ASN A 11 1.70 2.98 5.76
N ASP A 12 1.47 2.98 7.08
CA ASP A 12 1.61 1.78 7.92
C ASP A 12 0.31 0.96 8.01
N ASN A 13 -0.75 1.37 7.31
CA ASN A 13 -2.05 0.70 7.31
C ASN A 13 -2.16 -0.25 6.12
N PHE A 14 -1.49 -1.39 6.22
CA PHE A 14 -1.49 -2.41 5.18
C PHE A 14 -1.86 -3.79 5.72
N ARG A 15 -2.25 -4.67 4.80
CA ARG A 15 -2.45 -6.10 5.06
C ARG A 15 -1.72 -6.95 4.03
N ILE A 16 -1.36 -8.16 4.46
CA ILE A 16 -0.87 -9.23 3.59
C ILE A 16 -2.12 -9.92 3.05
N GLY A 17 -2.40 -9.74 1.75
CA GLY A 17 -3.49 -10.41 1.05
C GLY A 17 -3.01 -11.66 0.32
N ASP A 18 -3.95 -12.41 -0.25
CA ASP A 18 -3.64 -13.66 -0.97
C ASP A 18 -2.85 -13.40 -2.26
N ASN A 19 -3.06 -12.26 -2.92
CA ASN A 19 -2.47 -11.93 -4.23
C ASN A 19 -1.39 -10.84 -4.16
N GLY A 20 -1.25 -10.15 -3.03
CA GLY A 20 -0.34 -9.02 -2.88
C GLY A 20 -0.45 -8.32 -1.54
N LEU A 21 0.37 -7.29 -1.34
CA LEU A 21 0.23 -6.37 -0.22
C LEU A 21 -0.80 -5.29 -0.57
N GLU A 22 -1.69 -4.99 0.36
CA GLU A 22 -2.72 -3.98 0.17
C GLU A 22 -2.56 -2.87 1.20
N PHE A 23 -2.35 -1.64 0.73
CA PHE A 23 -2.27 -0.42 1.56
C PHE A 23 -3.59 0.33 1.49
N LEU A 24 -4.19 0.60 2.65
CA LEU A 24 -5.45 1.33 2.77
C LEU A 24 -5.17 2.75 3.27
N PHE A 25 -5.38 3.72 2.39
CA PHE A 25 -5.35 5.14 2.72
C PHE A 25 -6.73 5.60 3.18
N ASN A 26 -6.80 6.17 4.38
CA ASN A 26 -8.02 6.76 4.91
C ASN A 26 -8.39 8.04 4.12
N PRO A 27 -9.67 8.46 4.15
CA PRO A 27 -10.05 9.75 3.59
C PRO A 27 -9.22 10.89 4.20
N TYR A 28 -8.85 11.87 3.38
CA TYR A 28 -7.92 12.98 3.70
C TYR A 28 -6.45 12.63 3.85
N GLU A 29 -6.06 11.36 3.82
CA GLU A 29 -4.66 10.98 4.03
C GLU A 29 -3.77 11.44 2.85
N ILE A 30 -4.16 11.08 1.63
CA ILE A 30 -3.43 11.46 0.41
C ILE A 30 -4.28 12.18 -0.63
N ALA A 31 -5.58 12.37 -0.40
CA ALA A 31 -6.49 13.04 -1.32
C ALA A 31 -7.69 13.69 -0.60
N PRO A 32 -8.39 14.67 -1.22
CA PRO A 32 -9.61 15.22 -0.66
C PRO A 32 -10.66 14.14 -0.36
N TYR A 33 -11.52 14.39 0.62
CA TYR A 33 -12.58 13.45 1.03
C TYR A 33 -13.50 12.97 -0.08
N ALA A 34 -13.69 13.76 -1.14
CA ALA A 34 -14.49 13.35 -2.31
C ALA A 34 -13.99 12.05 -2.97
N PHE A 35 -12.73 11.69 -2.76
CA PHE A 35 -12.13 10.43 -3.23
C PHE A 35 -12.40 9.24 -2.30
N GLY A 36 -12.90 9.47 -1.08
CA GLY A 36 -13.13 8.42 -0.09
C GLY A 36 -11.83 7.76 0.39
N ALA A 37 -11.96 6.53 0.88
CA ALA A 37 -10.81 5.67 1.18
C ALA A 37 -10.27 5.07 -0.13
N MET A 38 -8.96 4.87 -0.21
CA MET A 38 -8.32 4.33 -1.41
C MET A 38 -7.40 3.17 -1.05
N THR A 39 -7.42 2.13 -1.89
CA THR A 39 -6.56 0.96 -1.72
C THR A 39 -5.51 0.91 -2.83
N LEU A 40 -4.25 0.72 -2.46
CA LEU A 40 -3.16 0.40 -3.36
C LEU A 40 -2.78 -1.06 -3.18
N GLU A 41 -2.92 -1.85 -4.24
CA GLU A 41 -2.49 -3.25 -4.27
C GLU A 41 -1.12 -3.36 -4.95
N LEU A 42 -0.20 -4.07 -4.30
CA LEU A 42 1.12 -4.42 -4.81
C LEU A 42 1.16 -5.95 -5.03
N PRO A 43 0.94 -6.42 -6.27
CA PRO A 43 0.88 -7.85 -6.57
C PRO A 43 2.22 -8.54 -6.29
N TYR A 44 2.18 -9.76 -5.72
CA TYR A 44 3.41 -10.53 -5.46
C TYR A 44 4.24 -10.81 -6.71
N SER A 45 3.60 -10.88 -7.88
CA SER A 45 4.29 -11.03 -9.16
C SER A 45 5.24 -9.87 -9.50
N GLU A 46 5.01 -8.68 -8.94
CA GLU A 46 5.81 -7.47 -9.21
C GLU A 46 6.83 -7.17 -8.12
N ILE A 47 6.53 -7.55 -6.86
CA ILE A 47 7.38 -7.24 -5.70
C ILE A 47 8.09 -8.46 -5.10
N GLY A 48 7.94 -9.65 -5.70
CA GLY A 48 8.46 -10.91 -5.16
C GLY A 48 9.96 -10.89 -4.81
N ASP A 49 10.78 -10.22 -5.62
CA ASP A 49 12.22 -10.10 -5.38
C ASP A 49 12.59 -9.18 -4.21
N LEU A 50 11.68 -8.28 -3.81
CA LEU A 50 11.85 -7.35 -2.68
C LEU A 50 11.42 -7.97 -1.35
N LEU A 51 10.60 -9.01 -1.41
CA LEU A 51 10.12 -9.70 -0.22
C LEU A 51 11.21 -10.64 0.29
N SER A 52 11.64 -10.44 1.53
CA SER A 52 12.51 -11.41 2.20
C SER A 52 11.78 -12.75 2.25
N LYS A 53 12.47 -13.86 1.93
CA LYS A 53 12.00 -15.22 2.17
C LYS A 53 11.85 -15.45 3.67
N SER A 54 10.76 -14.95 4.21
CA SER A 54 10.32 -15.12 5.57
C SER A 54 9.19 -16.17 5.55
N GLU A 55 9.19 -17.05 6.54
CA GLU A 55 8.31 -18.24 6.62
C GLU A 55 6.80 -17.90 6.60
N TYR A 56 6.45 -16.63 6.77
CA TYR A 56 5.08 -16.12 6.76
C TYR A 56 4.48 -15.84 5.38
N LEU A 57 5.26 -15.96 4.30
CA LEU A 57 4.82 -15.75 2.90
C LEU A 57 4.80 -17.06 2.08
N GLN A 58 4.51 -18.20 2.74
CA GLN A 58 4.42 -19.54 2.14
C GLN A 58 3.14 -19.74 1.32
#